data_AF-W7I9S1-F1
#
_entry.id   AF-W7I9S1-F1
#
_cell.length_a   1.000
_cell.length_b   1.000
_cell.length_c   1.000
_cell.angle_alpha   90.00
_cell.angle_beta   90.00
_cell.angle_gamma   90.00
#
_symmetry.space_group_name_H-M   'P 1'
#
loop_
_entity.id
_entity.type
_entity.pdbx_description
1 polymer ?
#
loop_
_entity_poly.entity_id
_entity_poly.type
_entity_poly.pdbx_seq_one_letter_code
_entity_poly.pdbx_strand_id
1 'polypeptide(L)'
;MRAGIRICRAGRRRQLHTTRSGLYDPRLSDLGRVIEDDFRRLQEHYQTPKNPIVLSHGLLGFDTLKLLPLSFIPPIHYWRGIKEALAANHCKVIVTVVPPSASIERRAEALLRSIEQRAAGKSVNIVG
;
A
#
# COMPACT_ATOMS: atom_id res chain seq x y z
N MET A 1 -44.40 13.56 -23.82
CA MET A 1 -44.41 12.22 -23.19
C MET A 1 -43.00 11.91 -22.70
N ARG A 2 -42.87 11.41 -21.46
CA ARG A 2 -41.63 11.16 -20.72
C ARG A 2 -40.99 9.83 -21.15
N ALA A 3 -39.66 9.72 -21.05
CA ALA A 3 -39.00 8.60 -20.35
C ALA A 3 -37.51 8.91 -20.12
N GLY A 4 -37.15 9.16 -18.86
CA GLY A 4 -35.77 9.17 -18.39
C GLY A 4 -35.32 7.76 -18.00
N ILE A 5 -34.06 7.43 -18.30
CA ILE A 5 -33.46 6.14 -17.97
C ILE A 5 -32.94 6.21 -16.53
N ARG A 6 -33.60 5.47 -15.63
CA ARG A 6 -33.13 5.18 -14.28
C ARG A 6 -32.24 3.93 -14.34
N ILE A 7 -30.95 4.07 -14.01
CA ILE A 7 -30.07 2.94 -13.77
C ILE A 7 -30.21 2.51 -12.32
N CYS A 8 -30.96 1.44 -12.07
CA CYS A 8 -31.06 0.78 -10.77
C CYS A 8 -29.79 -0.05 -10.52
N ARG A 9 -28.94 0.34 -9.56
CA ARG A 9 -27.88 -0.52 -9.02
C ARG A 9 -28.49 -1.52 -8.04
N ALA A 10 -28.68 -2.78 -8.49
CA ALA A 10 -29.04 -3.88 -7.61
C ALA A 10 -27.82 -4.28 -6.76
N GLY A 11 -27.89 -4.02 -5.45
CA GLY A 11 -26.89 -4.47 -4.49
C GLY A 11 -26.98 -5.97 -4.25
N ARG A 12 -25.94 -6.73 -4.62
CA ARG A 12 -25.68 -8.07 -4.07
C ARG A 12 -24.77 -7.93 -2.86
N ARG A 13 -25.36 -7.93 -1.66
CA ARG A 13 -24.64 -8.21 -0.41
C ARG A 13 -24.13 -9.65 -0.48
N ARG A 14 -22.82 -9.84 -0.63
CA ARG A 14 -22.16 -11.09 -0.29
C ARG A 14 -22.00 -11.12 1.23
N GLN A 15 -22.87 -11.87 1.92
CA GLN A 15 -22.65 -12.25 3.31
C GLN A 15 -21.50 -13.26 3.33
N LEU A 16 -20.32 -12.82 3.76
CA LEU A 16 -19.25 -13.72 4.16
C LEU A 16 -19.42 -13.95 5.66
N HIS A 17 -19.85 -15.16 6.01
CA HIS A 17 -19.82 -15.67 7.37
C HIS A 17 -18.36 -16.03 7.68
N THR A 18 -17.75 -15.37 8.67
CA THR A 18 -16.54 -15.88 9.33
C THR A 18 -16.70 -15.74 10.83
N THR A 19 -16.33 -16.82 11.51
CA THR A 19 -16.56 -17.12 12.92
C THR A 19 -15.79 -16.18 13.86
N ARG A 20 -16.40 -15.88 15.01
CA ARG A 20 -15.85 -15.09 16.11
C ARG A 20 -14.71 -15.82 16.80
N SER A 21 -13.55 -15.18 16.90
CA SER A 21 -12.74 -15.08 18.13
C SER A 21 -11.54 -14.15 17.86
N GLY A 22 -11.68 -12.87 18.18
CA GLY A 22 -10.51 -12.01 18.36
C GLY A 22 -9.69 -12.59 19.51
N LEU A 23 -8.52 -13.14 19.18
CA LEU A 23 -7.56 -13.61 20.17
C LEU A 23 -7.06 -12.37 20.93
N TYR A 24 -7.52 -12.21 22.17
CA TYR A 24 -6.89 -11.32 23.13
C TYR A 24 -5.45 -11.78 23.31
N ASP A 25 -4.49 -11.06 22.71
CA ASP A 25 -3.06 -11.25 22.98
C ASP A 25 -2.68 -10.41 24.20
N PRO A 26 -2.34 -11.02 25.35
CA PRO A 26 -1.93 -10.28 26.55
C PRO A 26 -0.70 -9.39 26.34
N ARG A 27 0.10 -9.61 25.28
CA ARG A 27 1.23 -8.74 24.93
C ARG A 27 0.82 -7.40 24.32
N LEU A 28 -0.44 -7.25 23.92
CA LEU A 28 -0.95 -6.04 23.27
C LEU A 28 -1.88 -5.23 24.17
N SER A 29 -2.08 -5.67 25.42
CA SER A 29 -3.06 -5.08 26.35
C SER A 29 -2.73 -3.65 26.79
N ASP A 30 -1.46 -3.26 26.70
CA ASP A 30 -0.92 -1.94 27.06
C ASP A 30 -0.81 -0.98 25.86
N LEU A 31 -1.01 -1.46 24.63
CA LEU A 31 -0.90 -0.67 23.39
C LEU A 31 -2.15 0.14 23.04
N GLY A 32 -3.13 0.21 23.95
CA GLY A 32 -4.34 1.02 23.79
C GLY A 32 -5.41 0.37 22.90
N ARG A 33 -6.22 1.20 22.23
CA ARG A 33 -7.37 0.73 21.45
C ARG A 33 -6.92 -0.06 20.22
N VAL A 34 -7.24 -1.36 20.20
CA VAL A 34 -7.06 -2.21 19.00
C VAL A 34 -8.08 -1.79 17.93
N ILE A 35 -7.59 -1.27 16.82
CA ILE A 35 -8.39 -0.91 15.65
C ILE A 35 -8.53 -2.17 14.79
N GLU A 36 -9.52 -3.01 15.09
CA GLU A 36 -9.77 -4.22 14.28
C GLU A 36 -10.48 -3.86 12.96
N ASP A 37 -11.50 -3.00 13.03
CA ASP A 37 -12.49 -2.87 11.95
C ASP A 37 -12.85 -1.42 11.57
N ASP A 38 -12.25 -0.41 12.19
CA ASP A 38 -12.66 0.99 11.98
C ASP A 38 -12.53 1.46 10.53
N PHE A 39 -11.61 0.84 9.79
CA PHE A 39 -11.35 1.13 8.37
C PHE A 39 -12.10 0.21 7.41
N ARG A 40 -12.99 -0.70 7.88
CA ARG A 40 -13.82 -1.52 6.98
C ARG A 40 -14.75 -0.68 6.11
N ARG A 41 -15.00 0.58 6.48
CA ARG A 41 -15.79 1.52 5.68
C ARG A 41 -14.86 2.33 4.79
N LEU A 42 -14.90 2.01 3.49
CA LEU A 42 -14.26 2.83 2.47
C LEU A 42 -14.91 4.22 2.46
N GLN A 43 -14.09 5.25 2.65
CA GLN A 43 -14.53 6.63 2.50
C GLN A 43 -14.51 7.01 1.01
N GLU A 44 -15.41 7.91 0.62
CA GLU A 44 -15.39 8.46 -0.75
C GLU A 44 -14.14 9.32 -0.98
N HIS A 45 -13.66 10.00 0.08
CA HIS A 45 -12.49 10.86 0.05
C HIS A 45 -11.59 10.61 1.25
N TYR A 46 -10.30 10.43 1.00
CA TYR A 46 -9.26 10.32 2.02
C TYR A 46 -8.39 11.58 2.02
N GLN A 47 -7.95 11.99 3.21
CA GLN A 47 -7.03 13.11 3.33
C GLN A 47 -5.62 12.72 2.86
N THR A 48 -4.96 13.61 2.12
CA THR A 48 -3.56 13.44 1.75
C THR A 48 -2.68 13.49 3.00
N PRO A 49 -1.77 12.53 3.20
CA PRO A 49 -0.88 12.53 4.36
C PRO A 49 0.13 13.68 4.31
N LYS A 50 0.50 14.18 5.50
CA LYS A 50 1.47 15.28 5.65
C LYS A 50 2.88 14.89 5.17
N ASN A 51 3.26 13.64 5.43
CA ASN A 51 4.59 13.11 5.13
C ASN A 51 4.57 12.27 3.84
N PRO A 52 5.68 12.25 3.08
CA PRO A 52 5.80 11.38 1.92
C PRO A 52 5.63 9.91 2.30
N ILE A 53 5.00 9.15 1.41
CA ILE A 53 4.86 7.70 1.53
C ILE A 53 6.07 7.05 0.86
N VAL A 54 6.77 6.22 1.60
CA VAL A 54 7.84 5.36 1.12
C VAL A 54 7.27 3.97 0.91
N LEU A 55 7.25 3.52 -0.35
CA LEU A 55 6.87 2.18 -0.73
C LEU A 55 8.12 1.30 -0.73
N SER A 56 8.25 0.45 0.29
CA SER A 56 9.37 -0.46 0.49
C SER A 56 8.94 -1.90 0.20
N HIS A 57 9.40 -2.48 -0.89
CA HIS A 57 9.02 -3.86 -1.22
C HIS A 57 9.63 -4.89 -0.23
N GLY A 58 8.91 -5.99 -0.04
CA GLY A 58 9.36 -7.13 0.75
C GLY A 58 10.20 -8.12 -0.05
N LEU A 59 9.57 -9.26 -0.36
CA LEU A 59 10.16 -10.42 -1.03
C LEU A 59 10.73 -10.06 -2.42
N LEU A 60 11.98 -10.48 -2.69
CA LEU A 60 12.74 -10.27 -3.93
C LEU A 60 13.18 -8.85 -4.27
N GLY A 61 12.90 -7.86 -3.45
CA GLY A 61 13.66 -6.61 -3.53
C GLY A 61 13.46 -5.79 -4.82
N PHE A 62 12.37 -5.99 -5.57
CA PHE A 62 12.21 -5.38 -6.89
C PHE A 62 11.12 -4.30 -6.90
N ASP A 63 11.40 -3.19 -7.57
CA ASP A 63 10.36 -2.22 -7.96
C ASP A 63 9.75 -2.62 -9.32
N THR A 64 10.60 -2.97 -10.28
CA THR A 64 10.19 -3.37 -11.62
C THR A 64 10.92 -4.63 -12.04
N LEU A 65 10.17 -5.69 -12.34
CA LEU A 65 10.70 -6.94 -12.88
C LEU A 65 10.61 -6.91 -14.40
N LYS A 66 11.77 -6.97 -15.05
CA LYS A 66 11.88 -7.27 -16.48
C LYS A 66 12.14 -8.76 -16.60
N LEU A 67 11.14 -9.51 -17.03
CA LEU A 67 11.35 -10.90 -17.43
C LEU A 67 12.34 -10.91 -18.63
N LEU A 68 13.11 -11.99 -18.79
CA LEU A 68 14.12 -12.27 -19.85
C LEU A 68 13.77 -11.64 -21.23
N PRO A 69 14.70 -11.49 -22.20
CA PRO A 69 14.60 -10.62 -23.40
C PRO A 69 13.52 -11.06 -24.42
N LEU A 70 12.31 -11.22 -23.94
CA LEU A 70 11.06 -11.36 -24.64
C LEU A 70 10.59 -9.93 -24.81
N SER A 71 11.06 -9.28 -25.87
CA SER A 71 10.76 -7.87 -26.23
C SER A 71 9.27 -7.51 -26.29
N PHE A 72 8.38 -8.49 -26.11
CA PHE A 72 6.93 -8.38 -26.17
C PHE A 72 6.25 -8.35 -24.79
N ILE A 73 6.97 -8.63 -23.69
CA ILE A 73 6.36 -8.64 -22.35
C ILE A 73 6.62 -7.30 -21.66
N PRO A 74 5.57 -6.55 -21.27
CA PRO A 74 5.76 -5.30 -20.56
C PRO A 74 6.36 -5.55 -19.15
N PRO A 75 7.16 -4.61 -18.63
CA PRO A 75 7.73 -4.71 -17.29
C PRO A 75 6.64 -4.82 -16.23
N ILE A 76 6.85 -5.67 -15.24
CA ILE A 76 5.92 -5.87 -14.12
C ILE A 76 6.37 -4.96 -12.97
N HIS A 77 5.52 -4.02 -12.59
CA HIS A 77 5.77 -3.14 -11.44
C HIS A 77 5.20 -3.76 -10.16
N TYR A 78 5.97 -3.76 -9.07
CA TYR A 78 5.56 -4.27 -7.76
C TYR A 78 4.34 -3.49 -7.23
N TRP A 79 4.40 -2.15 -7.35
CA TRP A 79 3.38 -1.22 -6.89
C TRP A 79 2.41 -0.77 -8.00
N ARG A 80 2.17 -1.64 -9.00
CA ARG A 80 1.33 -1.32 -10.15
C ARG A 80 -0.06 -0.83 -9.71
N GLY A 81 -0.44 0.37 -10.13
CA GLY A 81 -1.71 1.00 -9.82
C GLY A 81 -1.72 1.72 -8.46
N ILE A 82 -0.92 1.26 -7.48
CA ILE A 82 -0.86 1.87 -6.14
C ILE A 82 -0.11 3.20 -6.20
N LYS A 83 1.07 3.22 -6.84
CA LYS A 83 1.86 4.45 -7.00
C LYS A 83 1.04 5.52 -7.73
N GLU A 84 0.38 5.13 -8.81
CA GLU A 84 -0.43 6.02 -9.65
C GLU A 84 -1.66 6.53 -8.88
N ALA A 85 -2.37 5.66 -8.17
CA ALA A 85 -3.53 6.03 -7.36
C ALA A 85 -3.14 7.00 -6.23
N LEU A 86 -2.03 6.76 -5.54
CA LEU A 86 -1.54 7.66 -4.50
C LEU A 86 -1.11 9.02 -5.08
N ALA A 87 -0.39 9.03 -6.20
CA ALA A 87 0.00 10.26 -6.87
C ALA A 87 -1.22 11.07 -7.37
N ALA A 88 -2.25 10.39 -7.88
CA ALA A 88 -3.51 11.02 -8.28
C ALA A 88 -4.28 11.65 -7.11
N ASN A 89 -4.04 11.19 -5.88
CA ASN A 89 -4.57 11.78 -4.64
C ASN A 89 -3.58 12.76 -3.98
N HIS A 90 -2.66 13.33 -4.77
CA HIS A 90 -1.66 14.32 -4.34
C HIS A 90 -0.67 13.83 -3.27
N CYS A 91 -0.56 12.52 -3.05
CA CYS A 91 0.45 11.98 -2.14
C CYS A 91 1.84 12.06 -2.79
N LYS A 92 2.84 12.55 -2.05
CA LYS A 92 4.24 12.41 -2.46
C LYS A 92 4.67 10.96 -2.21
N VAL A 93 4.93 10.21 -3.28
CA VAL A 93 5.32 8.79 -3.23
C VAL A 93 6.78 8.62 -3.60
N ILE A 94 7.52 7.89 -2.77
CA ILE A 94 8.92 7.50 -2.97
C ILE A 94 8.95 5.98 -3.07
N VAL A 95 9.31 5.43 -4.22
CA VAL A 95 9.47 3.98 -4.38
C VAL A 95 10.94 3.63 -4.19
N THR A 96 11.25 2.83 -3.17
CA THR A 96 12.63 2.47 -2.84
C THR A 96 12.99 1.12 -3.43
N VAL A 97 14.30 0.89 -3.60
CA VAL A 97 14.83 -0.40 -4.01
C VAL A 97 15.79 -0.90 -2.93
N VAL A 98 15.60 -2.14 -2.50
CA VAL A 98 16.50 -2.85 -1.56
C VAL A 98 16.99 -4.16 -2.19
N PRO A 99 18.16 -4.69 -1.81
CA PRO A 99 18.68 -5.93 -2.38
C PRO A 99 17.68 -7.11 -2.30
N PRO A 100 17.54 -7.92 -3.37
CA PRO A 100 16.60 -9.06 -3.42
C PRO A 100 16.79 -10.12 -2.35
N SER A 101 18.06 -10.41 -2.04
CA SER A 101 18.47 -11.34 -0.98
C SER A 101 19.67 -10.75 -0.26
N ALA A 102 19.48 -10.41 1.00
CA ALA A 102 20.52 -9.88 1.89
C ALA A 102 20.02 -9.97 3.34
N SER A 103 20.94 -9.75 4.28
CA SER A 103 20.58 -9.63 5.70
C SER A 103 19.64 -8.44 5.94
N ILE A 104 18.93 -8.47 7.06
CA ILE A 104 17.98 -7.41 7.44
C ILE A 104 18.71 -6.07 7.53
N GLU A 105 19.91 -6.06 8.11
CA GLU A 105 20.75 -4.88 8.31
C GLU A 105 21.12 -4.24 6.97
N ARG A 106 21.57 -5.05 6.00
CA ARG A 106 21.90 -4.54 4.65
C ARG A 106 20.69 -4.01 3.91
N ARG A 107 19.52 -4.64 4.06
CA ARG A 107 18.27 -4.16 3.46
C ARG A 107 17.82 -2.85 4.12
N ALA A 108 17.91 -2.74 5.43
CA ALA A 108 17.57 -1.53 6.19
C ALA A 108 18.50 -0.37 5.82
N GLU A 109 19.80 -0.62 5.70
CA GLU A 109 20.78 0.40 5.30
C GLU A 109 20.53 0.89 3.85
N ALA A 110 20.24 -0.02 2.92
CA ALA A 110 19.87 0.35 1.56
C ALA A 110 18.57 1.16 1.51
N LEU A 111 17.57 0.79 2.31
CA LEU A 111 16.32 1.54 2.45
C LEU A 111 16.58 2.95 2.98
N LEU A 112 17.37 3.07 4.05
CA LEU A 112 17.72 4.35 4.67
C LEU A 112 18.39 5.29 3.65
N ARG A 113 19.44 4.81 2.96
CA ARG A 113 20.12 5.60 1.91
C ARG A 113 19.15 6.09 0.84
N SER A 114 18.23 5.22 0.42
CA SER A 114 17.23 5.60 -0.60
C SER A 114 16.23 6.65 -0.08
N ILE A 115 15.92 6.64 1.22
CA ILE A 115 15.06 7.64 1.85
C ILE A 115 15.80 8.96 1.95
N GLU A 116 17.03 8.98 2.48
CA GLU A 116 17.83 10.20 2.64
C GLU A 116 17.99 10.96 1.32
N GLN A 117 18.26 10.24 0.22
CA GLN A 117 18.41 10.82 -1.11
C GLN A 117 17.13 11.48 -1.66
N ARG A 118 15.94 11.01 -1.26
CA ARG A 118 14.67 11.35 -1.95
C ARG A 118 13.66 12.08 -1.06
N ALA A 119 13.78 11.93 0.25
CA ALA A 119 12.90 12.56 1.23
C ALA A 119 13.24 14.04 1.45
N ALA A 120 14.45 14.48 1.07
CA ALA A 120 14.92 15.86 1.24
C ALA A 120 14.79 16.35 2.70
N GLY A 121 15.21 15.51 3.66
CA GLY A 121 15.16 15.81 5.09
C GLY A 121 13.78 15.77 5.74
N LYS A 122 12.71 15.40 5.01
CA LYS A 122 11.37 15.26 5.58
C LYS A 122 11.21 13.90 6.29
N SER A 123 10.46 13.89 7.39
CA SER A 123 9.91 12.65 7.96
C SER A 123 9.05 11.91 6.92
N VAL A 124 9.05 10.58 6.97
CA VAL A 124 8.37 9.73 5.97
C VAL A 124 7.45 8.70 6.64
N ASN A 125 6.45 8.22 5.89
CA ASN A 125 5.62 7.09 6.26
C ASN A 125 6.07 5.86 5.46
N ILE A 126 6.54 4.80 6.11
CA ILE A 126 7.00 3.59 5.42
C ILE A 126 5.86 2.57 5.30
N VAL A 127 5.64 2.04 4.10
CA VAL A 127 4.65 1.00 3.79
C VAL A 127 5.36 -0.13 3.06
N GLY A 128 5.24 -1.36 3.56
CA GLY A 128 5.87 -2.55 2.99
C GLY A 128 4.97 -3.77 2.93
#